data_AF-A0A962UDA1-F1
#
_entry.id   AF-A0A962UDA1-F1
#
_cell.length_a   1.000
_cell.length_b   1.000
_cell.length_c   1.000
_cell.angle_alpha   90.00
_cell.angle_beta   90.00
_cell.angle_gamma   90.00
#
_symmetry.space_group_name_H-M   'P 1'
#
loop_
_entity.id
_entity.type
_entity.pdbx_description
1 polymer ?
#
loop_
_entity_poly.entity_id
_entity_poly.type
_entity_poly.pdbx_seq_one_letter_code
_entity_poly.pdbx_strand_id
1 'polypeptide(L)'
;MEATEAIKAKYEVLSGRLNEATLRLWAAVEAHALGRGGVMVVAKASGLSRTTIHAGLRELDAASQKRVDGLGRIRAPGGGRKRLADKDPA
;
A
#
# COMPACT_ATOMS: atom_id res chain seq x y z
N MET A 1 -9.79 -5.18 -21.52
CA MET A 1 -11.02 -5.59 -20.79
C MET A 1 -10.71 -6.76 -19.86
N GLU A 2 -10.08 -7.83 -20.35
CA GLU A 2 -9.57 -8.96 -19.54
C GLU A 2 -8.90 -8.56 -18.21
N ALA A 3 -7.87 -7.71 -18.26
CA ALA A 3 -7.14 -7.34 -17.05
C ALA A 3 -7.99 -6.56 -16.03
N THR A 4 -8.93 -5.71 -16.48
CA THR A 4 -9.79 -4.94 -15.57
C THR A 4 -10.75 -5.86 -14.82
N GLU A 5 -11.38 -6.79 -15.52
CA GLU A 5 -12.32 -7.75 -14.92
C GLU A 5 -11.60 -8.70 -13.96
N ALA A 6 -10.41 -9.17 -14.33
CA ALA A 6 -9.61 -10.02 -13.45
C ALA A 6 -9.23 -9.31 -12.14
N ILE A 7 -8.79 -8.04 -12.20
CA ILE A 7 -8.48 -7.26 -11.00
C ILE A 7 -9.74 -7.01 -10.17
N LYS A 8 -10.86 -6.71 -10.82
CA LYS A 8 -12.13 -6.46 -10.13
C LYS A 8 -12.58 -7.69 -9.33
N ALA A 9 -12.55 -8.86 -9.95
CA ALA A 9 -12.90 -10.12 -9.28
C ALA A 9 -12.00 -10.41 -8.07
N LYS A 10 -10.68 -10.19 -8.19
CA LYS A 10 -9.75 -10.31 -7.05
C LYS A 10 -10.08 -9.30 -5.94
N TYR A 11 -10.35 -8.04 -6.30
CA TYR A 11 -10.65 -6.97 -5.35
C TYR A 11 -11.93 -7.25 -4.55
N GLU A 12 -12.99 -7.71 -5.21
CA GLU A 12 -14.27 -8.04 -4.55
C GLU A 12 -14.08 -9.12 -3.48
N VAL A 13 -13.23 -10.12 -3.74
CA VAL A 13 -12.93 -11.20 -2.77
C VAL A 13 -12.04 -10.72 -1.61
N LEU A 14 -11.10 -9.81 -1.86
CA LEU A 14 -10.07 -9.42 -0.89
C LEU A 14 -10.41 -8.17 -0.06
N SER A 15 -11.20 -7.24 -0.60
CA SER A 15 -11.42 -5.91 -0.03
C SER A 15 -11.94 -5.92 1.41
N GLY A 16 -12.78 -6.88 1.78
CA GLY A 16 -13.30 -7.04 3.16
C GLY A 16 -12.38 -7.82 4.11
N ARG A 17 -11.25 -8.36 3.62
CA ARG A 17 -10.34 -9.21 4.39
C ARG A 17 -9.00 -8.54 4.67
N LEU A 18 -8.62 -7.59 3.83
CA LEU A 18 -7.37 -6.85 3.94
C LEU A 18 -7.62 -5.53 4.70
N ASN A 19 -6.67 -5.17 5.56
CA ASN A 19 -6.64 -3.80 6.11
C ASN A 19 -6.18 -2.81 5.02
N GLU A 20 -6.33 -1.51 5.29
CA GLU A 20 -6.06 -0.44 4.32
C GLU A 20 -4.60 -0.43 3.82
N ALA A 21 -3.64 -0.81 4.67
CA ALA A 21 -2.22 -0.86 4.31
C ALA A 21 -1.94 -2.04 3.37
N THR A 22 -2.40 -3.24 3.72
CA THR A 22 -2.21 -4.44 2.89
C THR A 22 -3.00 -4.36 1.59
N LEU A 23 -4.20 -3.78 1.61
CA LEU A 23 -5.01 -3.54 0.41
C LEU A 23 -4.30 -2.59 -0.57
N ARG A 24 -3.73 -1.49 -0.05
CA ARG A 24 -2.91 -0.55 -0.83
C ARG A 24 -1.70 -1.23 -1.45
N LEU A 25 -0.99 -2.06 -0.68
CA LEU A 25 0.18 -2.79 -1.14
C LEU A 25 -0.18 -3.77 -2.26
N TRP A 26 -1.26 -4.54 -2.08
CA TRP A 26 -1.78 -5.44 -3.10
C TRP A 26 -2.12 -4.69 -4.40
N ALA A 27 -2.84 -3.57 -4.31
CA ALA A 27 -3.20 -2.77 -5.48
C ALA A 27 -1.95 -2.24 -6.22
N ALA A 28 -0.90 -1.88 -5.49
CA ALA A 28 0.37 -1.47 -6.07
C ALA A 28 1.10 -2.63 -6.77
N VAL A 29 1.11 -3.83 -6.18
CA VAL A 29 1.70 -5.03 -6.81
C VAL A 29 1.00 -5.35 -8.13
N GLU A 30 -0.33 -5.36 -8.15
CA GLU A 30 -1.10 -5.60 -9.38
C GLU A 30 -0.85 -4.51 -10.43
N ALA A 31 -0.76 -3.24 -10.01
CA ALA A 31 -0.46 -2.13 -10.92
C ALA A 31 0.96 -2.24 -11.51
N HIS A 32 1.94 -2.64 -10.69
CA HIS A 32 3.32 -2.87 -11.13
C HIS A 32 3.40 -4.03 -12.13
N ALA A 33 2.72 -5.16 -11.84
CA ALA A 33 2.70 -6.33 -12.70
C ALA A 33 2.10 -6.05 -14.09
N LEU A 34 1.09 -5.16 -14.16
CA LEU A 34 0.48 -4.74 -15.42
C LEU A 34 1.34 -3.72 -16.22
N GLY A 35 2.39 -3.15 -15.62
CA GLY A 35 3.29 -2.21 -16.29
C GLY A 35 2.62 -0.91 -16.73
N ARG A 36 2.87 -0.48 -17.98
CA ARG A 36 2.37 0.81 -18.49
C ARG A 36 0.84 0.85 -18.48
N GLY A 37 0.28 1.81 -17.74
CA GLY A 37 -1.17 1.97 -17.59
C GLY A 37 -1.80 1.09 -16.50
N GLY A 38 -1.01 0.25 -15.81
CA GLY A 38 -1.49 -0.63 -14.73
C GLY A 38 -2.22 0.12 -13.63
N VAL A 39 -1.71 1.28 -13.20
CA VAL A 39 -2.37 2.15 -12.21
C VAL A 39 -3.79 2.55 -12.66
N MET A 40 -3.97 2.85 -13.94
CA MET A 40 -5.28 3.24 -14.47
C MET A 40 -6.24 2.05 -14.51
N VAL A 41 -5.76 0.88 -14.91
CA VAL A 41 -6.53 -0.36 -14.94
C VAL A 41 -6.97 -0.76 -13.53
N VAL A 42 -6.05 -0.76 -12.56
CA VAL A 42 -6.35 -1.12 -11.17
C VAL A 42 -7.29 -0.10 -10.52
N ALA A 43 -7.09 1.20 -10.74
CA ALA A 43 -8.00 2.23 -10.23
C ALA A 43 -9.42 2.05 -10.78
N LYS A 44 -9.56 1.75 -12.07
CA LYS A 44 -10.86 1.50 -12.69
C LYS A 44 -11.54 0.24 -12.14
N ALA A 45 -10.77 -0.83 -11.90
CA ALA A 45 -11.29 -2.11 -11.42
C ALA A 45 -11.68 -2.09 -9.94
N SER A 46 -10.89 -1.41 -9.09
CA SER A 46 -11.05 -1.42 -7.63
C SER A 46 -11.80 -0.21 -7.06
N GLY A 47 -11.92 0.87 -7.83
CA GLY A 47 -12.44 2.15 -7.34
C GLY A 47 -11.47 2.89 -6.41
N LEU A 48 -10.26 2.35 -6.15
CA LEU A 48 -9.24 3.02 -5.37
C LEU A 48 -8.71 4.24 -6.10
N SER A 49 -8.36 5.27 -5.34
CA SER A 49 -7.75 6.47 -5.89
C SER A 49 -6.37 6.14 -6.48
N ARG A 50 -6.01 6.81 -7.59
CA ARG A 50 -4.68 6.66 -8.20
C ARG A 50 -3.58 7.07 -7.22
N THR A 51 -3.83 8.05 -6.36
CA THR A 51 -2.88 8.49 -5.33
C THR A 51 -2.63 7.39 -4.29
N THR A 52 -3.65 6.62 -3.89
CA THR A 52 -3.49 5.43 -3.04
C THR A 52 -2.59 4.39 -3.69
N ILE A 53 -2.80 4.09 -4.97
CA ILE A 53 -2.00 3.09 -5.71
C ILE A 53 -0.55 3.58 -5.85
N HIS A 54 -0.34 4.86 -6.19
CA HIS A 54 1.00 5.45 -6.25
C HIS A 54 1.71 5.46 -4.89
N ALA A 55 0.99 5.69 -3.78
CA ALA A 55 1.57 5.58 -2.45
C ALA A 55 2.05 4.15 -2.19
N GLY A 56 1.25 3.13 -2.52
CA GLY A 56 1.66 1.73 -2.42
C GLY A 56 2.88 1.37 -3.30
N LEU A 57 2.98 1.95 -4.52
CA LEU A 57 4.16 1.74 -5.38
C LEU A 57 5.43 2.30 -4.73
N ARG A 58 5.35 3.51 -4.14
CA ARG A 58 6.47 4.09 -3.38
C ARG A 58 6.85 3.25 -2.16
N GLU A 59 5.84 2.69 -1.48
CA GLU A 59 6.05 1.77 -0.36
C GLU A 59 6.76 0.48 -0.80
N LEU A 60 6.40 -0.10 -1.96
CA LEU A 60 7.09 -1.27 -2.56
C LEU A 60 8.55 -0.95 -2.88
N ASP A 61 8.80 0.19 -3.53
CA ASP A 61 10.16 0.62 -3.87
C ASP A 61 11.00 0.78 -2.60
N ALA A 62 10.45 1.40 -1.55
CA ALA A 62 11.12 1.56 -0.27
C ALA A 62 11.33 0.23 0.49
N ALA A 63 10.39 -0.71 0.39
CA ALA A 63 10.49 -2.03 0.99
C ALA A 63 11.54 -2.90 0.29
N SER A 64 11.71 -2.77 -1.03
CA SER A 64 12.81 -3.44 -1.75
C SER A 64 14.20 -3.02 -1.24
N GLN A 65 14.30 -1.81 -0.69
CA GLN A 65 15.53 -1.24 -0.13
C GLN A 65 15.75 -1.59 1.35
N LYS A 66 14.71 -2.05 2.06
CA LYS A 66 14.78 -2.46 3.47
C LYS A 66 14.37 -3.93 3.57
N ARG A 67 15.33 -4.83 3.83
CA ARG A 67 15.02 -6.22 4.23
C ARG A 67 13.98 -6.16 5.35
N VAL A 68 12.78 -6.70 5.08
CA VAL A 68 11.70 -6.69 6.05
C VAL A 68 12.06 -7.71 7.11
N ASP A 69 12.71 -7.26 8.18
CA ASP A 69 12.95 -8.05 9.37
C ASP A 69 11.61 -8.33 10.06
N GLY A 70 11.00 -9.45 9.67
CA GLY A 70 9.81 -10.03 10.28
C GLY A 70 8.49 -9.36 9.92
N LEU A 71 7.41 -10.15 9.96
CA LEU A 71 6.01 -9.69 9.94
C LEU A 71 5.66 -8.94 11.25
N GLY A 72 6.50 -7.98 11.64
CA GLY A 72 6.36 -7.15 12.83
C GLY A 72 5.26 -6.08 12.68
N ARG A 73 5.00 -5.37 13.78
CA ARG A 73 3.90 -4.38 13.95
C ARG A 73 3.64 -3.56 12.68
N ILE A 74 2.37 -3.58 12.24
CA ILE A 74 1.85 -2.76 11.12
C ILE A 74 2.04 -1.25 11.38
N ARG A 75 2.04 -0.83 12.65
CA ARG A 75 2.20 0.57 13.04
C ARG A 75 3.67 0.95 13.15
N ALA A 76 4.06 2.04 12.48
CA ALA A 76 5.35 2.66 12.69
C ALA A 76 5.54 3.08 14.17
N PRO A 77 6.74 2.93 14.74
CA PRO A 77 7.05 3.47 16.06
C PRO A 77 6.96 5.00 16.07
N GLY A 78 6.70 5.60 17.24
CA GLY A 78 6.74 7.05 17.42
C GLY A 78 5.39 7.77 17.55
N GLY A 79 4.28 7.05 17.70
CA GLY A 79 2.95 7.65 17.98
C GLY A 79 2.72 8.08 19.43
N GLY A 80 3.69 7.88 20.33
CA GLY A 80 3.61 8.28 21.74
C GLY A 80 4.05 9.73 21.95
N ARG A 81 3.63 10.35 23.05
CA ARG A 81 4.09 11.67 23.46
C ARG A 81 5.62 11.65 23.61
N LYS A 82 6.32 12.50 22.86
CA LYS A 82 7.79 12.65 22.98
C LYS A 82 8.17 13.03 24.42
N ARG A 83 9.35 12.60 24.89
CA ARG A 83 9.82 12.90 26.25
C ARG A 83 10.03 14.41 26.38
N LEU A 84 9.85 14.96 27.59
CA LEU A 84 10.02 16.39 27.86
C LEU A 84 11.43 16.87 27.47
N ALA A 85 12.45 16.05 27.71
CA ALA A 85 13.84 16.31 27.34
C ALA A 85 14.09 16.44 25.82
N ASP A 86 13.23 15.89 24.96
CA ASP A 86 13.33 16.05 23.51
C ASP A 86 12.70 17.37 23.02
N LYS A 87 11.87 18.01 23.86
CA LYS A 87 11.17 19.27 23.56
C LYS A 87 11.81 20.48 24.21
N ASP A 88 12.49 20.31 25.32
CA ASP A 88 13.16 21.37 26.08
C ASP A 88 14.53 20.88 26.56
N PRO A 89 15.57 20.96 25.72
CA PRO A 89 16.94 20.74 26.13
C PRO A 89 17.41 21.95 26.96
N ALA A 90 17.98 21.66 28.14
CA ALA A 90 18.56 22.66 29.04
C ALA A 90 19.72 23.44 28.40
#